data_AF-A0A1J1LJJ9-F1
#
_entry.id   AF-A0A1J1LJJ9-F1
#
_cell.length_a   1.000
_cell.length_b   1.000
_cell.length_c   1.000
_cell.angle_alpha   90.00
_cell.angle_beta   90.00
_cell.angle_gamma   90.00
#
_symmetry.space_group_name_H-M   'P 1'
#
loop_
_entity.id
_entity.type
_entity.pdbx_description
1 polymer ?
#
loop_
_entity_poly.entity_id
_entity_poly.type
_entity_poly.pdbx_seq_one_letter_code
_entity_poly.pdbx_strand_id
1 'polypeptide(L)'
;MMNQALTLQTIAEQVQELLQAETVVVMLAESSGEQVYFAAAVGKYAADVVGKRANAATSGLPGIVFKGSCPVLVENTKGDPRVRQDTAQAWGIKSALAIPLFFQGQLWGALMALNRLDAESFTEQDQQKLVNYGATISDYLPLSQHSESTS
;
A
#
# COMPACT_ATOMS: atom_id res chain seq x y z
N MET A 1 -3.60 -19.18 23.58
CA MET A 1 -2.81 -19.31 22.33
C MET A 1 -2.39 -17.91 21.93
N MET A 2 -1.08 -17.65 21.84
CA MET A 2 -0.58 -16.33 21.44
C MET A 2 -0.85 -16.14 19.95
N ASN A 3 -1.67 -15.16 19.60
CA ASN A 3 -1.88 -14.76 18.22
C ASN A 3 -0.59 -14.07 17.75
N GLN A 4 0.21 -14.69 16.87
CA GLN A 4 1.42 -14.04 16.36
C GLN A 4 1.00 -12.95 15.36
N ALA A 5 1.43 -11.71 15.60
CA ALA A 5 1.27 -10.64 14.63
C ALA A 5 2.01 -10.99 13.33
N LEU A 6 1.41 -10.69 12.19
CA LEU A 6 2.08 -10.85 10.90
C LEU A 6 3.20 -9.81 10.79
N THR A 7 4.29 -10.18 10.14
CA THR A 7 5.31 -9.19 9.77
C THR A 7 4.83 -8.41 8.54
N LEU A 8 5.23 -7.13 8.45
CA LEU A 8 4.89 -6.28 7.29
C LEU A 8 5.45 -6.85 5.98
N GLN A 9 6.62 -7.49 6.06
CA GLN A 9 7.25 -8.15 4.92
C GLN A 9 6.42 -9.34 4.43
N THR A 10 5.95 -10.19 5.35
CA THR A 10 5.07 -11.31 5.03
C THR A 10 3.76 -10.85 4.39
N ILE A 11 3.20 -9.73 4.86
CA ILE A 11 1.99 -9.14 4.25
C ILE A 11 2.26 -8.75 2.79
N ALA A 12 3.39 -8.08 2.52
CA ALA A 12 3.76 -7.69 1.16
C ALA A 12 3.91 -8.92 0.23
N GLU A 13 4.61 -9.96 0.70
CA GLU A 13 4.85 -11.21 -0.02
C GLU A 13 3.56 -11.96 -0.34
N GLN A 14 2.67 -12.13 0.65
CA GLN A 14 1.37 -12.78 0.45
C GLN A 14 0.50 -12.05 -0.58
N VAL A 15 0.49 -10.72 -0.54
CA VAL A 15 -0.26 -9.91 -1.50
C VAL A 15 0.36 -9.98 -2.90
N GLN A 16 1.69 -10.03 -2.98
CA GLN A 16 2.39 -10.20 -4.26
C GLN A 16 1.98 -11.49 -4.94
N GLU A 17 1.94 -12.60 -4.19
CA GLU A 17 1.47 -13.89 -4.68
C GLU A 17 -0.02 -13.87 -5.02
N LEU A 18 -0.87 -13.33 -4.14
CA LEU A 18 -2.32 -13.25 -4.32
C LEU A 18 -2.71 -12.53 -5.62
N LEU A 19 -2.02 -11.44 -5.93
CA LEU A 19 -2.34 -10.58 -7.07
C LEU A 19 -1.44 -10.79 -8.29
N GLN A 20 -0.41 -11.64 -8.16
CA GLN A 20 0.65 -11.79 -9.16
C GLN A 20 1.24 -10.42 -9.54
N ALA A 21 1.60 -9.62 -8.53
CA ALA A 21 2.05 -8.24 -8.73
C ALA A 21 3.59 -8.15 -8.89
N GLU A 22 4.07 -7.20 -9.70
CA GLU A 22 5.51 -6.95 -9.87
C GLU A 22 6.11 -6.31 -8.62
N THR A 23 5.36 -5.43 -7.96
CA THR A 23 5.77 -4.75 -6.73
C THR A 23 4.59 -4.63 -5.78
N VAL A 24 4.81 -4.89 -4.49
CA VAL A 24 3.85 -4.61 -3.42
C VAL A 24 4.53 -3.80 -2.33
N VAL A 25 3.81 -2.84 -1.78
CA VAL A 25 4.29 -1.91 -0.77
C VAL A 25 3.27 -1.82 0.37
N VAL A 26 3.75 -2.01 1.60
CA VAL A 26 3.00 -1.73 2.83
C VAL A 26 3.42 -0.39 3.38
N MET A 27 2.45 0.49 3.60
CA MET A 27 2.66 1.84 4.10
C MET A 27 1.92 2.03 5.42
N LEU A 28 2.55 2.70 6.37
CA LEU A 28 1.92 3.07 7.64
C LEU A 28 1.49 4.53 7.58
N ALA A 29 0.34 4.81 8.19
CA ALA A 29 -0.10 6.16 8.47
C ALA A 29 0.66 6.68 9.71
N GLU A 30 1.37 7.79 9.54
CA GLU A 30 2.01 8.53 10.64
C GLU A 30 1.34 9.91 10.78
N SER A 31 1.50 10.55 11.93
CA SER A 31 0.97 11.90 12.21
C SER A 31 -0.52 12.05 11.82
N SER A 32 -1.37 11.12 12.28
CA SER A 32 -2.80 11.09 11.97
C SER A 32 -3.13 11.04 10.46
N GLY A 33 -2.23 10.47 9.64
CA GLY A 33 -2.41 10.33 8.19
C GLY A 33 -1.79 11.45 7.35
N GLU A 34 -1.08 12.40 7.95
CA GLU A 34 -0.36 13.46 7.23
C GLU A 34 0.93 12.96 6.59
N GLN A 35 1.53 11.90 7.14
CA GLN A 35 2.77 11.31 6.67
C GLN A 35 2.56 9.84 6.29
N VAL A 36 3.23 9.44 5.22
CA VAL A 36 3.27 8.06 4.73
C VAL A 36 4.66 7.51 5.01
N TYR A 37 4.75 6.45 5.80
CA TYR A 37 5.98 5.69 6.01
C TYR A 37 5.95 4.40 5.20
N PHE A 38 6.94 4.21 4.33
CA PHE A 38 7.08 3.03 3.47
C PHE A 38 7.77 1.91 4.26
N ALA A 39 6.99 1.08 4.94
CA ALA A 39 7.50 0.21 6.00
C ALA A 39 8.00 -1.16 5.51
N ALA A 40 7.40 -1.70 4.45
CA ALA A 40 7.85 -2.92 3.81
C ALA A 40 7.50 -2.90 2.33
N ALA A 41 8.27 -3.62 1.52
CA ALA A 41 7.98 -3.82 0.11
C ALA A 41 8.62 -5.11 -0.39
N VAL A 42 8.05 -5.65 -1.47
CA VAL A 42 8.60 -6.80 -2.19
C VAL A 42 8.51 -6.56 -3.69
N GLY A 43 9.41 -7.19 -4.44
CA GLY A 43 9.48 -7.07 -5.88
C GLY A 43 10.37 -5.91 -6.34
N LYS A 44 10.09 -5.39 -7.53
CA LYS A 44 10.94 -4.37 -8.14
C LYS A 44 10.88 -3.05 -7.36
N TYR A 45 12.00 -2.34 -7.29
CA TYR A 45 12.12 -1.07 -6.55
C TYR A 45 11.81 -1.13 -5.04
N ALA A 46 11.64 -2.33 -4.45
CA ALA A 46 11.39 -2.48 -3.02
C ALA A 46 12.50 -1.82 -2.18
N ALA A 47 13.76 -2.08 -2.53
CA ALA A 47 14.92 -1.47 -1.87
C ALA A 47 14.98 0.06 -2.04
N ASP A 48 14.36 0.60 -3.09
CA ASP A 48 14.32 2.03 -3.36
C ASP A 48 13.23 2.75 -2.53
N VAL A 49 12.29 2.05 -1.91
CA VAL A 49 11.19 2.67 -1.15
C VAL A 49 11.26 2.47 0.34
N VAL A 50 11.71 1.29 0.78
CA VAL A 50 11.64 0.91 2.20
C VAL A 50 12.44 1.90 3.06
N GLY A 51 11.84 2.33 4.17
CA GLY A 51 12.44 3.26 5.13
C GLY A 51 12.21 4.74 4.79
N LYS A 52 11.64 5.07 3.63
CA LYS A 52 11.36 6.46 3.24
C LYS A 52 10.07 6.98 3.90
N ARG A 53 9.98 8.31 3.98
CA ARG A 53 8.78 9.06 4.38
C ARG A 53 8.38 10.05 3.30
N ALA A 54 7.09 10.28 3.13
CA ALA A 54 6.56 11.30 2.24
C ALA A 54 5.30 11.94 2.82
N ASN A 55 5.09 13.21 2.48
CA ASN A 55 3.85 13.90 2.83
C ASN A 55 2.68 13.26 2.07
N ALA A 56 1.62 12.88 2.79
CA ALA A 56 0.45 12.26 2.20
C ALA A 56 -0.14 13.15 1.09
N ALA A 57 -0.21 14.47 1.29
CA ALA A 57 -0.79 15.42 0.34
C ALA A 57 -0.07 15.45 -1.03
N THR A 58 1.20 15.03 -1.10
CA THR A 58 1.99 15.03 -2.34
C THR A 58 2.45 13.62 -2.78
N SER A 59 2.06 12.58 -2.04
CA SER A 59 2.48 11.21 -2.30
C SER A 59 1.76 10.53 -3.47
N GLY A 60 0.69 11.13 -3.99
CA GLY A 60 -0.14 10.53 -5.05
C GLY A 60 -1.10 9.49 -4.50
N LEU A 61 -1.10 8.28 -5.09
CA LEU A 61 -2.03 7.20 -4.70
C LEU A 61 -2.04 6.88 -3.19
N PRO A 62 -0.90 6.74 -2.49
CA PRO A 62 -0.91 6.51 -1.04
C PRO A 62 -1.70 7.58 -0.27
N GLY A 63 -1.47 8.85 -0.60
CA GLY A 63 -2.16 9.97 0.01
C GLY A 63 -3.65 10.03 -0.29
N ILE A 64 -4.04 9.66 -1.50
CA ILE A 64 -5.45 9.58 -1.90
C ILE A 64 -6.16 8.50 -1.10
N VAL A 65 -5.54 7.33 -0.93
CA VAL A 65 -6.08 6.24 -0.11
C VAL A 65 -6.19 6.65 1.36
N PHE A 66 -5.17 7.31 1.91
CA PHE A 66 -5.22 7.78 3.30
C PHE A 66 -6.33 8.81 3.52
N LYS A 67 -6.42 9.82 2.63
CA LYS A 67 -7.43 10.87 2.73
C LYS A 67 -8.85 10.36 2.49
N GLY A 68 -9.02 9.48 1.52
CA GLY A 68 -10.33 8.97 1.12
C GLY A 68 -10.82 7.79 1.96
N SER A 69 -9.90 7.04 2.60
CA SER A 69 -10.21 5.81 3.31
C SER A 69 -10.98 4.79 2.43
N CYS A 70 -10.70 4.80 1.13
CA CYS A 70 -11.35 3.96 0.13
C CYS A 70 -10.32 3.30 -0.81
N PRO A 71 -10.60 2.08 -1.30
CA PRO A 71 -9.83 1.46 -2.37
C PRO A 71 -9.73 2.33 -3.63
N VAL A 72 -8.57 2.30 -4.29
CA VAL A 72 -8.31 2.99 -5.55
C VAL A 72 -7.76 2.00 -6.56
N LEU A 73 -8.46 1.86 -7.69
CA LEU A 73 -8.02 1.11 -8.86
C LEU A 73 -7.63 2.08 -9.98
N VAL A 74 -6.45 1.87 -10.54
CA VAL A 74 -5.92 2.57 -11.71
C VAL A 74 -5.50 1.53 -12.75
N GLU A 75 -6.35 1.35 -13.76
CA GLU A 75 -6.07 0.39 -14.84
C GLU A 75 -4.99 0.90 -15.81
N ASN A 76 -4.87 2.23 -15.94
CA ASN A 76 -3.85 2.87 -16.77
C ASN A 76 -3.36 4.15 -16.08
N THR A 77 -2.09 4.17 -15.69
CA THR A 77 -1.47 5.31 -15.00
C THR A 77 -1.23 6.51 -15.90
N LYS A 78 -1.15 6.33 -17.22
CA LYS A 78 -0.74 7.38 -18.16
C LYS A 78 -1.75 8.53 -18.15
N GLY A 79 -1.33 9.68 -17.64
CA GLY A 79 -2.17 10.87 -17.56
C GLY A 79 -3.24 10.82 -16.45
N ASP A 80 -3.26 9.78 -15.62
CA ASP A 80 -4.15 9.74 -14.46
C ASP A 80 -3.68 10.76 -13.40
N PRO A 81 -4.51 11.76 -13.05
CA PRO A 81 -4.12 12.83 -12.13
C PRO A 81 -3.91 12.34 -10.69
N ARG A 82 -4.38 11.13 -10.37
CA ARG A 82 -4.18 10.49 -9.05
C ARG A 82 -2.79 9.89 -8.92
N VAL A 83 -2.08 9.74 -10.03
CA VAL A 83 -0.76 9.09 -10.10
C VAL A 83 0.34 10.12 -10.27
N ARG A 84 1.40 9.94 -9.48
CA ARG A 84 2.67 10.65 -9.65
C ARG A 84 3.35 10.22 -10.94
N GLN A 85 3.19 11.02 -11.99
CA GLN A 85 3.65 10.68 -13.35
C GLN A 85 5.18 10.54 -13.43
N ASP A 86 5.93 11.32 -12.67
CA ASP A 86 7.39 11.21 -12.54
C ASP A 86 7.82 9.81 -12.09
N THR A 87 7.18 9.30 -11.04
CA THR A 87 7.47 7.99 -10.46
C THR A 87 6.96 6.87 -11.37
N ALA A 88 5.75 7.01 -11.91
CA ALA A 88 5.17 6.03 -12.82
C ALA A 88 6.02 5.85 -14.09
N GLN A 89 6.56 6.93 -14.65
CA GLN A 89 7.46 6.87 -15.80
C GLN A 89 8.81 6.26 -15.44
N ALA A 90 9.43 6.72 -14.35
CA ALA A 90 10.74 6.23 -13.92
C ALA A 90 10.74 4.73 -13.63
N TRP A 91 9.64 4.21 -13.08
CA TRP A 91 9.55 2.81 -12.69
C TRP A 91 8.82 1.92 -13.70
N GLY A 92 8.18 2.52 -14.70
CA GLY A 92 7.37 1.80 -15.68
C GLY A 92 6.06 1.26 -15.09
N ILE A 93 5.44 1.99 -14.16
CA ILE A 93 4.15 1.62 -13.56
C ILE A 93 3.06 1.92 -14.58
N LYS A 94 2.35 0.89 -15.04
CA LYS A 94 1.24 0.95 -16.01
C LYS A 94 -0.11 0.83 -15.33
N SER A 95 -0.21 0.03 -14.27
CA SER A 95 -1.42 -0.15 -13.48
C SER A 95 -1.09 -0.18 -11.99
N ALA A 96 -2.03 0.25 -11.16
CA ALA A 96 -1.86 0.30 -9.72
C ALA A 96 -3.19 0.02 -9.01
N LEU A 97 -3.10 -0.67 -7.87
CA LEU A 97 -4.21 -0.95 -7.00
C LEU A 97 -3.78 -0.65 -5.57
N ALA A 98 -4.56 0.13 -4.83
CA ALA A 98 -4.25 0.44 -3.45
C ALA A 98 -5.52 0.39 -2.57
N ILE A 99 -5.37 -0.08 -1.33
CA ILE A 99 -6.46 -0.15 -0.35
C ILE A 99 -6.01 0.43 1.00
N PRO A 100 -6.93 1.02 1.78
CA PRO A 100 -6.65 1.36 3.17
C PRO A 100 -6.62 0.08 4.03
N LEU A 101 -5.81 0.10 5.08
CA LEU A 101 -5.80 -0.87 6.15
C LEU A 101 -6.29 -0.22 7.44
N PHE A 102 -7.17 -0.91 8.16
CA PHE A 102 -7.71 -0.45 9.42
C PHE A 102 -7.34 -1.41 10.55
N PHE A 103 -7.02 -0.84 11.71
CA PHE A 103 -6.84 -1.56 12.96
C PHE A 103 -7.77 -0.95 14.00
N GLN A 104 -8.63 -1.74 14.62
CA GLN A 104 -9.62 -1.28 15.61
C GLN A 104 -10.46 -0.07 15.13
N GLY A 105 -10.82 -0.05 13.84
CA GLY A 105 -11.63 1.01 13.23
C GLY A 105 -10.87 2.31 12.92
N GLN A 106 -9.55 2.36 13.17
CA GLN A 106 -8.69 3.50 12.83
C GLN A 106 -7.85 3.20 11.60
N LEU A 107 -7.61 4.22 10.77
CA LEU A 107 -6.70 4.08 9.63
C LEU A 107 -5.29 3.78 10.15
N TRP A 108 -4.81 2.58 9.83
CA TRP A 108 -3.50 2.10 10.25
C TRP A 108 -2.46 2.30 9.15
N GLY A 109 -2.87 2.18 7.88
CA GLY A 109 -1.97 2.29 6.74
C GLY A 109 -2.65 1.98 5.41
N ALA A 110 -1.85 1.55 4.42
CA ALA A 110 -2.35 1.11 3.13
C ALA A 110 -1.47 -0.01 2.54
N LEU A 111 -2.11 -0.81 1.67
CA LEU A 111 -1.43 -1.75 0.78
C LEU A 111 -1.54 -1.23 -0.63
N MET A 112 -0.43 -1.29 -1.37
CA MET A 112 -0.39 -0.91 -2.78
C MET A 112 0.33 -1.96 -3.60
N ALA A 113 -0.29 -2.39 -4.69
CA ALA A 113 0.28 -3.26 -5.70
C ALA A 113 0.47 -2.48 -7.00
N LEU A 114 1.61 -2.68 -7.66
CA LEU A 114 2.00 -2.00 -8.89
C LEU A 114 2.35 -3.05 -9.94
N ASN A 115 1.74 -2.91 -11.12
CA ASN A 115 1.81 -3.82 -12.27
C ASN A 115 1.48 -5.28 -11.95
N ARG A 116 0.82 -5.95 -12.89
CA ARG A 116 0.73 -7.41 -12.86
C ARG A 116 1.90 -8.03 -13.61
N LEU A 117 2.33 -9.22 -13.18
CA LEU A 117 3.41 -9.99 -13.81
C LEU A 117 3.05 -10.45 -15.23
N ASP A 118 1.76 -10.66 -15.52
CA ASP A 118 1.24 -11.00 -16.85
C ASP A 118 1.09 -9.78 -17.78
N ALA A 119 1.49 -8.59 -17.32
CA ALA A 119 1.39 -7.30 -18.01
C ALA A 119 -0.04 -6.81 -18.31
N GLU A 120 -1.06 -7.47 -17.76
CA GLU A 120 -2.45 -6.98 -17.78
C GLU A 120 -2.67 -5.88 -16.73
N SER A 121 -3.80 -5.19 -16.82
CA SER A 121 -4.22 -4.24 -15.78
C SER A 121 -4.88 -4.96 -14.60
N PHE A 122 -4.75 -4.40 -13.39
CA PHE A 122 -5.58 -4.85 -12.26
C PHE A 122 -7.06 -4.65 -12.57
N THR A 123 -7.89 -5.54 -12.06
CA THR A 123 -9.34 -5.52 -12.25
C THR A 123 -10.09 -5.25 -10.94
N GLU A 124 -11.39 -5.02 -11.03
CA GLU A 124 -12.27 -4.96 -9.83
C GLU A 124 -12.23 -6.27 -9.03
N GLN A 125 -12.03 -7.42 -9.70
CA GLN A 125 -11.88 -8.70 -9.01
C GLN A 125 -10.59 -8.74 -8.17
N ASP A 126 -9.49 -8.18 -8.68
CA ASP A 126 -8.24 -8.06 -7.93
C ASP A 126 -8.38 -7.09 -6.76
N GLN A 127 -9.09 -5.98 -6.96
CA GLN A 127 -9.45 -5.06 -5.89
C GLN A 127 -10.24 -5.77 -4.79
N GLN A 128 -11.26 -6.55 -5.14
CA GLN A 128 -12.05 -7.28 -4.16
C GLN A 128 -11.23 -8.32 -3.39
N LYS A 129 -10.34 -9.05 -4.07
CA LYS A 129 -9.40 -9.98 -3.41
C LYS A 129 -8.54 -9.24 -2.38
N LEU A 130 -7.97 -8.10 -2.76
CA LEU A 130 -7.11 -7.32 -1.88
C LEU A 130 -7.89 -6.74 -0.68
N VAL A 131 -9.09 -6.22 -0.90
CA VAL A 131 -9.99 -5.75 0.18
C VAL A 131 -10.32 -6.87 1.16
N ASN A 132 -10.69 -8.06 0.65
CA ASN A 132 -10.98 -9.22 1.49
C ASN A 132 -9.77 -9.67 2.31
N TYR A 133 -8.58 -9.64 1.68
CA TYR A 133 -7.33 -9.93 2.36
C TYR A 133 -7.05 -8.92 3.48
N GLY A 134 -7.15 -7.61 3.19
CA GLY A 134 -6.98 -6.54 4.18
C GLY A 134 -7.92 -6.66 5.38
N ALA A 135 -9.19 -7.02 5.13
CA ALA A 135 -10.16 -7.28 6.18
C ALA A 135 -9.79 -8.48 7.06
N THR A 136 -9.27 -9.56 6.44
CA THR A 136 -8.87 -10.80 7.13
C THR A 136 -7.68 -10.60 8.05
N ILE A 137 -6.71 -9.77 7.65
CA ILE A 137 -5.49 -9.54 8.43
C ILE A 137 -5.62 -8.41 9.45
N SER A 138 -6.76 -7.70 9.49
CA SER A 138 -6.94 -6.49 10.29
C SER A 138 -6.57 -6.68 11.76
N ASP A 139 -7.03 -7.75 12.41
CA ASP A 139 -6.72 -8.06 13.82
C ASP A 139 -5.28 -8.59 14.06
N TYR A 140 -4.53 -8.84 13.00
CA TYR A 140 -3.16 -9.39 13.03
C TYR A 140 -2.10 -8.35 12.61
N LEU A 141 -2.53 -7.13 12.28
CA LEU A 141 -1.62 -6.05 11.94
C LEU A 141 -0.73 -5.73 13.16
N PRO A 142 0.59 -5.60 12.96
CA PRO A 142 1.48 -5.26 14.05
C PRO A 142 1.16 -3.85 14.55
N LEU A 143 1.34 -3.63 15.85
CA LEU A 143 1.21 -2.30 16.43
C LEU A 143 2.19 -1.36 15.73
N SER A 144 1.71 -0.19 15.32
CA SER A 144 2.56 0.87 14.78
C SER A 144 3.48 1.36 15.91
N GLN A 145 4.77 1.04 15.82
CA GLN A 145 5.78 1.36 16.84
C GLN A 145 6.15 2.86 16.92
N HIS A 146 5.30 3.76 16.43
CA HIS A 146 5.59 5.19 16.36
C HIS A 146 4.47 6.02 16.96
N SER A 147 4.30 5.87 18.26
CA SER A 147 3.69 6.87 19.14
C SER A 147 4.75 7.41 20.09
N GLU A 148 5.86 7.97 19.58
CA GLU A 148 6.82 8.69 20.41
C GLU A 148 7.69 9.61 19.54
N SER A 149 7.15 10.80 19.26
CA SER A 149 7.94 12.05 19.21
C SER A 149 7.12 13.11 19.92
N THR A 150 7.02 12.94 21.24
CA THR A 150 6.72 14.05 22.15
C THR A 150 8.05 14.76 22.39
N SER A 151 8.26 15.91 21.75
CA SER A 151 9.02 17.08 22.24
C SER A 151 9.05 18.17 21.18
#